data_AF-A0A354BPA3-F1
#
_entry.id   AF-A0A354BPA3-F1
#
_cell.length_a   1.000
_cell.length_b   1.000
_cell.length_c   1.000
_cell.angle_alpha   90.00
_cell.angle_beta   90.00
_cell.angle_gamma   90.00
#
_symmetry.space_group_name_H-M   'P 1'
#
loop_
_entity.id
_entity.type
_entity.pdbx_description
1 polymer ?
#
loop_
_entity_poly.entity_id
_entity_poly.type
_entity_poly.pdbx_seq_one_letter_code
_entity_poly.pdbx_strand_id
1 'polypeptide(L)'
;VAPPVKLVAERAGIPVLQPLKIRTPEFLQALSSWQPDVIAVAAYGRILHTPILQLPPMGCVNVHGSLLPKYRGAAPVQWAVINGETETGITTMLMDEGMDTG
;
A
#
# COMPACT_ATOMS: atom_id res chain seq x y z
N VAL A 1 -7.15 -1.64 19.65
CA VAL A 1 -7.59 -0.28 19.27
C VAL A 1 -7.75 -0.24 17.75
N ALA A 2 -8.78 0.43 17.22
CA ALA A 2 -8.96 0.59 15.77
C ALA A 2 -7.81 1.44 15.18
N PRO A 3 -7.27 1.08 14.00
CA PRO A 3 -6.21 1.88 13.36
C PRO A 3 -6.74 3.25 12.92
N PRO A 4 -5.88 4.29 12.84
CA PRO A 4 -6.32 5.64 12.47
C PRO A 4 -7.09 5.71 11.13
N VAL A 5 -6.67 4.94 10.12
CA VAL A 5 -7.34 4.88 8.81
C VAL A 5 -8.79 4.40 8.93
N LYS A 6 -9.06 3.42 9.81
CA LYS A 6 -10.43 2.94 10.05
C LYS A 6 -11.30 4.04 10.66
N LEU A 7 -10.79 4.73 11.68
CA LEU A 7 -11.53 5.78 12.36
C LEU A 7 -11.89 6.93 11.41
N VAL A 8 -10.98 7.28 10.49
CA VAL A 8 -11.24 8.30 9.46
C VAL A 8 -12.30 7.83 8.46
N ALA A 9 -12.18 6.60 7.96
CA ALA A 9 -13.15 6.04 7.00
C ALA A 9 -14.57 5.97 7.59
N GLU A 10 -14.71 5.50 8.83
CA GLU A 10 -16.01 5.43 9.53
C GLU A 10 -16.65 6.81 9.69
N ARG A 11 -15.87 7.84 10.05
CA ARG A 11 -16.36 9.22 10.16
C ARG A 11 -16.82 9.79 8.81
N ALA A 12 -16.20 9.36 7.73
CA ALA A 12 -16.53 9.77 6.36
C ALA A 12 -17.64 8.90 5.73
N GLY A 13 -18.15 7.88 6.42
CA GLY A 13 -19.12 6.93 5.86
C GLY A 13 -18.55 6.05 4.73
N ILE A 14 -17.22 5.89 4.67
CA ILE A 14 -16.54 5.08 3.65
C ILE A 14 -16.52 3.62 4.12
N PRO A 15 -16.95 2.65 3.29
CA PRO A 15 -16.87 1.22 3.62
C PRO A 15 -15.45 0.78 3.98
N VAL A 16 -15.32 -0.06 5.01
CA VAL A 16 -14.02 -0.56 5.48
C VAL A 16 -13.95 -2.08 5.33
N LEU A 17 -12.95 -2.57 4.59
CA LEU A 17 -12.59 -3.98 4.56
C LEU A 17 -11.38 -4.22 5.48
N GLN A 18 -11.50 -5.16 6.43
CA GLN A 18 -10.41 -5.57 7.33
C GLN A 18 -10.18 -7.09 7.28
N PRO A 19 -9.79 -7.65 6.13
CA PRO A 19 -9.59 -9.09 6.02
C PRO A 19 -8.40 -9.56 6.87
N LEU A 20 -8.52 -10.74 7.49
CA LEU A 20 -7.38 -11.39 8.15
C LEU A 20 -6.32 -11.84 7.14
N LYS A 21 -6.78 -12.30 5.97
CA LYS A 21 -5.97 -12.74 4.82
C LYS A 21 -6.48 -12.07 3.55
N ILE A 22 -5.59 -11.54 2.73
CA ILE A 22 -5.95 -10.91 1.45
C ILE A 22 -5.99 -11.88 0.28
N ARG A 23 -5.38 -13.06 0.41
CA ARG A 23 -5.39 -14.11 -0.62
C ARG A 23 -6.62 -14.99 -0.43
N THR A 24 -7.81 -14.41 -0.53
CA THR A 24 -9.08 -15.15 -0.47
C THR A 24 -10.04 -14.68 -1.56
N PRO A 25 -10.87 -15.58 -2.11
CA PRO A 25 -11.86 -15.21 -3.13
C PRO A 25 -12.83 -14.13 -2.65
N GLU A 26 -13.23 -14.16 -1.38
CA GLU A 26 -14.21 -13.23 -0.81
C GLU A 26 -13.66 -11.81 -0.76
N PHE A 27 -12.38 -11.65 -0.39
CA PHE A 27 -11.76 -10.33 -0.36
C PHE A 27 -11.55 -9.78 -1.78
N LEU A 28 -11.09 -10.61 -2.71
CA LEU A 28 -10.95 -10.20 -4.10
C LEU A 28 -12.31 -9.81 -4.70
N GLN A 29 -13.35 -10.61 -4.47
CA GLN A 29 -14.70 -10.30 -4.95
C GLN A 29 -15.25 -8.99 -4.36
N ALA A 30 -15.07 -8.76 -3.06
CA ALA A 30 -15.48 -7.51 -2.42
C ALA A 30 -14.77 -6.30 -3.04
N LEU A 31 -13.45 -6.40 -3.25
CA LEU A 31 -12.65 -5.34 -3.84
C LEU A 31 -13.02 -5.10 -5.32
N SER A 32 -13.19 -6.17 -6.11
CA SER A 32 -13.61 -6.10 -7.51
C SER A 32 -14.99 -5.48 -7.68
N SER A 33 -15.91 -5.70 -6.74
CA SER A 33 -17.27 -5.14 -6.80
C SER A 33 -17.29 -3.61 -6.78
N TRP A 34 -16.24 -2.98 -6.26
CA TRP A 34 -16.08 -1.53 -6.24
C TRP A 34 -15.59 -0.94 -7.57
N GLN A 35 -15.17 -1.79 -8.52
CA GLN A 35 -14.69 -1.38 -9.85
C GLN A 35 -13.67 -0.23 -9.78
N PRO A 36 -12.56 -0.39 -9.03
CA PRO A 36 -11.61 0.71 -8.83
C PRO A 36 -10.85 1.02 -10.12
N ASP A 37 -10.73 2.29 -10.48
CA ASP A 37 -9.84 2.75 -11.56
C ASP A 37 -8.36 2.66 -11.14
N VAL A 38 -8.08 2.91 -9.86
CA VAL A 38 -6.76 2.90 -9.22
C VAL A 38 -6.88 2.42 -7.78
N ILE A 39 -5.84 1.78 -7.25
CA ILE A 39 -5.73 1.46 -5.82
C ILE A 39 -4.55 2.23 -5.22
N ALA A 40 -4.81 3.12 -4.28
CA ALA A 40 -3.78 3.82 -3.52
C ALA A 40 -3.37 3.01 -2.28
N VAL A 41 -2.07 2.81 -2.10
CA VAL A 41 -1.48 2.04 -1.01
C VAL A 41 -0.55 2.93 -0.21
N ALA A 42 -0.70 2.92 1.12
CA ALA A 42 0.17 3.65 2.03
C ALA A 42 0.36 2.82 3.31
N ALA A 43 1.60 2.39 3.57
CA ALA A 43 1.97 1.61 4.76
C ALA A 43 1.05 0.40 5.04
N TYR A 44 0.64 -0.32 3.99
CA TYR A 44 -0.20 -1.51 4.12
C TYR A 44 0.66 -2.77 4.35
N GLY A 45 0.47 -3.44 5.48
CA GLY A 45 1.34 -4.54 5.93
C GLY A 45 1.16 -5.89 5.21
N ARG A 46 0.50 -5.94 4.04
CA ARG A 46 0.28 -7.19 3.29
C ARG A 46 0.79 -7.03 1.86
N ILE A 47 1.46 -8.07 1.35
CA ILE A 47 1.94 -8.12 -0.04
C ILE A 47 0.74 -8.34 -0.98
N LEU A 48 0.45 -7.35 -1.82
CA LEU A 48 -0.56 -7.48 -2.85
C LEU A 48 -0.10 -8.52 -3.88
N HIS A 49 -0.99 -9.44 -4.22
CA HIS A 49 -0.72 -10.50 -5.20
C HIS A 49 -1.29 -10.08 -6.56
N THR A 50 -0.81 -10.69 -7.63
CA THR A 50 -1.09 -10.34 -9.03
C THR A 50 -2.56 -10.05 -9.33
N PRO A 51 -3.55 -10.85 -8.87
CA PRO A 51 -4.97 -10.55 -9.06
C PRO A 51 -5.42 -9.19 -8.53
N ILE A 52 -4.84 -8.70 -7.44
CA ILE A 52 -5.13 -7.36 -6.91
C ILE A 52 -4.33 -6.29 -7.68
N LEU A 53 -3.06 -6.56 -7.98
CA LEU A 53 -2.19 -5.62 -8.71
C LEU A 53 -2.75 -5.29 -10.10
N GLN A 54 -3.37 -6.27 -10.76
CA GLN A 54 -3.97 -6.15 -12.10
C GLN A 54 -5.46 -5.81 -12.08
N LEU A 55 -6.08 -5.69 -10.89
CA LEU A 55 -7.51 -5.39 -10.78
C LEU A 55 -7.85 -3.99 -11.32
N PRO A 56 -7.23 -2.90 -10.83
CA PRO A 56 -7.49 -1.57 -11.36
C PRO A 56 -6.76 -1.35 -12.71
N PRO A 57 -7.41 -0.75 -13.73
CA PRO A 57 -6.78 -0.48 -15.02
C PRO A 57 -5.59 0.47 -14.93
N MET A 58 -5.54 1.38 -13.94
CA MET A 58 -4.39 2.26 -13.69
C MET A 58 -3.37 1.67 -12.69
N GLY A 59 -3.57 0.42 -12.24
CA GLY A 59 -2.69 -0.27 -11.32
C GLY A 59 -2.82 0.16 -9.85
N CYS A 60 -1.94 -0.40 -9.03
CA CYS A 60 -1.80 -0.05 -7.62
C CYS A 60 -0.63 0.92 -7.44
N VAL A 61 -0.87 2.06 -6.79
CA VAL A 61 0.14 3.09 -6.56
C VAL A 61 0.48 3.13 -5.08
N ASN A 62 1.76 2.99 -4.73
CA ASN A 62 2.23 3.07 -3.35
C ASN A 62 2.96 4.38 -3.08
N VAL A 63 2.84 4.88 -1.84
CA VAL A 63 3.70 5.94 -1.30
C VAL A 63 4.73 5.31 -0.38
N HIS A 64 6.00 5.35 -0.79
CA HIS A 64 7.13 4.80 -0.04
C HIS A 64 7.93 5.90 0.66
N GLY A 65 8.41 5.61 1.87
CA GLY A 65 9.06 6.57 2.78
C GLY A 65 10.55 6.80 2.52
N SER A 66 11.02 6.66 1.28
CA SER A 66 12.39 7.00 0.87
C SER A 66 12.45 7.49 -0.57
N LEU A 67 13.64 7.95 -0.98
CA LEU A 67 14.00 8.17 -2.38
C LEU A 67 14.44 6.84 -2.99
N LEU A 68 13.51 6.10 -3.60
CA LEU A 68 13.83 4.82 -4.27
C LEU A 68 14.88 5.03 -5.37
N PRO A 69 15.77 4.05 -5.63
CA PRO A 69 15.76 2.69 -5.09
C PRO A 69 16.41 2.53 -3.70
N LYS A 70 16.85 3.62 -3.04
CA LYS A 70 17.40 3.52 -1.68
C LYS A 70 16.31 3.11 -0.69
N TYR A 71 16.69 2.32 0.32
CA TYR A 71 15.83 1.94 1.46
C TYR A 71 14.50 1.27 1.06
N ARG A 72 14.53 0.35 0.07
CA ARG A 72 13.41 -0.58 -0.15
C ARG A 72 13.08 -1.37 1.12
N GLY A 73 11.84 -1.79 1.25
CA GLY A 73 11.35 -2.63 2.33
C GLY A 73 11.04 -1.86 3.61
N ALA A 74 11.22 -2.54 4.73
CA ALA A 74 10.75 -2.05 6.02
C ALA A 74 11.65 -0.96 6.62
N ALA A 75 11.02 -0.06 7.37
CA ALA A 75 11.67 0.98 8.18
C ALA A 75 12.61 1.95 7.40
N PRO A 76 12.20 2.47 6.22
CA PRO A 76 13.07 3.33 5.40
C PRO A 76 13.52 4.60 6.12
N VAL A 77 12.63 5.21 6.92
CA VAL A 77 12.91 6.44 7.68
C VAL A 77 14.01 6.17 8.72
N GLN A 78 13.88 5.08 9.46
CA GLN A 78 14.83 4.71 10.52
C GLN A 78 16.20 4.45 9.93
N TRP A 79 16.28 3.71 8.82
CA TRP A 79 17.56 3.42 8.16
C TRP A 79 18.23 4.65 7.58
N ALA A 80 17.47 5.59 6.99
CA ALA A 80 18.02 6.86 6.52
C ALA A 80 18.68 7.64 7.68
N VAL A 81 18.03 7.69 8.84
CA VAL A 81 18.58 8.33 10.05
C VAL A 81 19.82 7.60 10.56
N ILE A 82 19.76 6.26 10.69
CA ILE A 82 20.89 5.43 11.18
C ILE A 82 22.13 5.62 10.32
N ASN A 83 21.95 5.71 9.00
CA ASN A 83 23.06 5.86 8.05
C ASN A 83 23.56 7.32 7.92
N GLY A 84 22.97 8.26 8.67
CA GLY A 84 23.36 9.67 8.63
C GLY A 84 23.05 10.34 7.29
N GLU A 85 22.01 9.89 6.57
CA GLU A 85 21.60 10.55 5.34
C GLU A 85 21.16 11.99 5.64
N THR A 86 21.72 12.94 4.89
CA THR A 86 21.33 14.35 5.00
C THR A 86 20.10 14.68 4.17
N GLU A 87 19.69 13.76 3.29
CA GLU A 87 18.52 13.86 2.44
C GLU A 87 17.82 12.51 2.35
N THR A 88 16.50 12.52 2.48
CA THR A 88 15.61 11.43 2.16
C THR A 88 14.30 12.04 1.64
N GLY A 89 13.28 11.23 1.39
CA GLY A 89 12.04 11.76 0.86
C GLY A 89 10.97 10.72 0.72
N ILE A 90 10.09 10.94 -0.26
CA ILE A 90 8.95 10.09 -0.56
C ILE A 90 9.00 9.75 -2.04
N THR A 91 8.72 8.50 -2.37
CA THR A 91 8.52 8.07 -3.76
C THR A 91 7.09 7.58 -3.93
N THR A 92 6.38 8.13 -4.92
CA THR A 92 5.15 7.53 -5.43
C THR A 92 5.54 6.56 -6.54
N MET A 93 5.21 5.27 -6.38
CA MET A 93 5.60 4.21 -7.32
C MET A 93 4.39 3.41 -7.78
N LEU A 94 4.43 2.94 -9.03
CA LEU A 94 3.52 1.90 -9.50
C LEU A 94 4.01 0.58 -8.91
N MET A 95 3.12 -0.20 -8.31
CA MET A 95 3.51 -1.46 -7.66
C MET A 95 3.66 -2.59 -8.68
N ASP A 96 4.68 -3.42 -8.49
CA ASP A 96 4.85 -4.70 -9.16
C ASP A 96 4.80 -5.87 -8.15
N GLU A 97 5.19 -7.08 -8.56
CA GLU A 97 5.13 -8.28 -7.70
C GLU A 97 6.22 -8.31 -6.61
N GLY A 98 7.28 -7.50 -6.76
CA GLY A 98 8.38 -7.45 -5.81
C GLY A 98 8.16 -6.40 -4.71
N MET A 99 9.08 -6.39 -3.75
CA MET A 99 9.03 -5.46 -2.62
C MET A 99 9.70 -4.14 -3.01
N ASP A 100 8.88 -3.11 -3.23
CA ASP A 100 9.32 -1.76 -3.60
C ASP A 100 10.19 -1.71 -4.87
N THR A 101 9.86 -2.56 -5.86
CA THR A 101 10.65 -2.75 -7.09
C THR A 101 10.10 -2.07 -8.34
N GLY A 102 8.83 -1.68 -8.34
CA GLY A 102 8.18 -0.99 -9.47
C GLY A 102 8.55 0.49 -9.63
#